data_AF-A0A1W6MVW2-F1
#
_entry.id   AF-A0A1W6MVW2-F1
#
_cell.length_a   1.000
_cell.length_b   1.000
_cell.length_c   1.000
_cell.angle_alpha   90.00
_cell.angle_beta   90.00
_cell.angle_gamma   90.00
#
_symmetry.space_group_name_H-M   'P 1'
#
loop_
_entity.id
_entity.type
_entity.pdbx_description
1 polymer ?
#
loop_
_entity_poly.entity_id
_entity_poly.type
_entity_poly.pdbx_seq_one_letter_code
_entity_poly.pdbx_strand_id
1 'polypeptide(L)'
;MSTIVLGLTRALVYAAEAHANQRRKGAAQEPYINHPIEVLDLVARATGGADEELLTAALLHDVVEDTPVTAEELAAAFGERVARIVTENSDDMTLPKDERRRRRIAAMPHKSVAARIVKTADVISNLRATAASPPAGWAMERRLGYLEGCRQLIDAGRGANAAIEALFDETAAEAERTIRADAAVDVGGAEGVARHLDSVIGQAVHLVYLPNTKARAITDADVDRLCETISRNFPSATVQHAEAIFDGSRRPILLARIRTDSTDAVVALAQRLCLVFDQRFVGIEVGGRYIRVYADDTG
;
A
#
# COMPACT_ATOMS: atom_id res chain seq x y z
N MET A 1 -20.93 -24.67 -11.08
CA MET A 1 -20.09 -23.49 -10.73
C MET A 1 -20.15 -23.34 -9.22
N SER A 2 -19.04 -23.15 -8.52
CA SER A 2 -19.03 -23.02 -7.05
C SER A 2 -19.86 -21.80 -6.63
N THR A 3 -20.80 -21.98 -5.70
CA THR A 3 -21.70 -20.92 -5.20
C THR A 3 -20.90 -19.74 -4.62
N ILE A 4 -19.75 -20.04 -3.98
CA ILE A 4 -18.82 -19.06 -3.42
C ILE A 4 -18.26 -18.12 -4.48
N VAL A 5 -17.92 -18.65 -5.67
CA VAL A 5 -17.36 -17.83 -6.76
C VAL A 5 -18.39 -16.79 -7.22
N LEU A 6 -19.66 -17.19 -7.31
CA LEU A 6 -20.74 -16.27 -7.68
C LEU A 6 -20.97 -15.21 -6.60
N GLY A 7 -21.01 -15.59 -5.32
CA GLY A 7 -21.18 -14.64 -4.21
C GLY A 7 -20.07 -13.61 -4.14
N LEU A 8 -18.81 -14.05 -4.19
CA LEU A 8 -17.66 -13.15 -4.16
C LEU A 8 -17.56 -12.27 -5.41
N THR A 9 -17.91 -12.79 -6.59
CA THR A 9 -17.96 -11.96 -7.81
C THR A 9 -19.01 -10.84 -7.65
N ARG A 10 -20.17 -11.16 -7.09
CA ARG A 10 -21.22 -10.16 -6.85
C ARG A 10 -20.77 -9.11 -5.83
N ALA A 11 -20.12 -9.53 -4.75
CA ALA A 11 -19.58 -8.62 -3.74
C ALA A 11 -18.48 -7.71 -4.30
N LEU A 12 -17.60 -8.25 -5.16
CA LEU A 12 -16.54 -7.50 -5.82
C LEU A 12 -17.10 -6.42 -6.75
N VAL A 13 -18.11 -6.77 -7.57
CA VAL A 13 -18.78 -5.79 -8.44
C VAL A 13 -19.42 -4.68 -7.60
N TYR A 14 -20.12 -5.05 -6.53
CA TYR A 14 -20.76 -4.09 -5.62
C TYR A 14 -19.75 -3.12 -5.00
N ALA A 15 -18.64 -3.65 -4.45
CA ALA A 15 -17.57 -2.83 -3.89
C ALA A 15 -16.92 -1.91 -4.93
N ALA A 16 -16.69 -2.42 -6.16
CA ALA A 16 -16.10 -1.65 -7.24
C ALA A 16 -16.99 -0.48 -7.69
N GLU A 17 -18.30 -0.72 -7.77
CA GLU A 17 -19.28 0.33 -8.09
C GLU A 17 -19.36 1.38 -6.98
N ALA A 18 -19.47 0.94 -5.71
CA ALA A 18 -19.55 1.84 -4.57
C ALA A 18 -18.30 2.74 -4.43
N HIS A 19 -17.11 2.20 -4.72
CA HIS A 19 -15.83 2.90 -4.60
C HIS A 19 -15.28 3.43 -5.94
N ALA A 20 -16.07 3.50 -7.02
CA ALA A 20 -15.58 3.81 -8.37
C ALA A 20 -14.78 5.12 -8.47
N ASN A 21 -15.18 6.13 -7.71
CA ASN A 21 -14.56 7.46 -7.69
C ASN A 21 -13.56 7.65 -6.54
N GLN A 22 -13.33 6.64 -5.70
CA GLN A 22 -12.42 6.73 -4.56
C GLN A 22 -11.00 6.32 -4.97
N ARG A 23 -10.01 6.95 -4.34
CA ARG A 23 -8.58 6.66 -4.51
C ARG A 23 -7.91 6.48 -3.15
N ARG A 24 -6.83 5.68 -3.12
CA ARG A 24 -5.97 5.52 -1.94
C ARG A 24 -5.24 6.84 -1.65
N LYS A 25 -4.96 7.11 -0.38
CA LYS A 25 -4.35 8.37 0.10
C LYS A 25 -2.84 8.51 -0.18
N GLY A 26 -2.19 7.47 -0.69
CA GLY A 26 -0.77 7.49 -1.04
C GLY A 26 -0.49 8.38 -2.26
N ALA A 27 0.78 8.71 -2.49
CA ALA A 27 1.18 9.55 -3.63
C ALA A 27 0.77 8.95 -4.99
N ALA A 28 0.74 7.62 -5.07
CA ALA A 28 0.32 6.88 -6.26
C ALA A 28 -1.16 7.03 -6.64
N GLN A 29 -2.03 7.46 -5.70
CA GLN A 29 -3.48 7.62 -5.93
C GLN A 29 -4.15 6.42 -6.63
N GLU A 30 -3.80 5.20 -6.22
CA GLU A 30 -4.34 3.97 -6.82
C GLU A 30 -5.87 3.86 -6.65
N PRO A 31 -6.60 3.20 -7.57
CA PRO A 31 -8.02 2.89 -7.41
C PRO A 31 -8.32 2.22 -6.07
N TYR A 32 -9.34 2.69 -5.34
CA TYR A 32 -9.60 2.21 -3.98
C TYR A 32 -9.92 0.72 -3.91
N ILE A 33 -10.57 0.17 -4.93
CA ILE A 33 -10.95 -1.25 -5.01
C ILE A 33 -9.77 -2.22 -4.80
N ASN A 34 -8.54 -1.79 -5.06
CA ASN A 34 -7.34 -2.59 -4.77
C ASN A 34 -7.21 -2.93 -3.27
N HIS A 35 -7.69 -2.05 -2.38
CA HIS A 35 -7.65 -2.27 -0.93
C HIS A 35 -8.60 -3.38 -0.48
N PRO A 36 -9.93 -3.33 -0.75
CA PRO A 36 -10.81 -4.45 -0.44
C PRO A 36 -10.37 -5.79 -1.04
N ILE A 37 -9.78 -5.79 -2.23
CA ILE A 37 -9.23 -7.02 -2.84
C ILE A 37 -8.05 -7.57 -2.03
N GLU A 38 -7.13 -6.71 -1.59
CA GLU A 38 -6.01 -7.14 -0.71
C GLU A 38 -6.54 -7.66 0.63
N VAL A 39 -7.52 -6.97 1.23
CA VAL A 39 -8.14 -7.39 2.50
C VAL A 39 -8.81 -8.75 2.36
N LEU A 40 -9.52 -9.01 1.25
CA LEU A 40 -10.05 -10.34 0.93
C LEU A 40 -8.96 -11.41 0.88
N ASP A 41 -7.88 -11.18 0.13
CA ASP A 41 -6.79 -12.16 -0.02
C ASP A 41 -6.11 -12.47 1.32
N LEU A 42 -5.87 -11.45 2.14
CA LEU A 42 -5.33 -11.61 3.50
C LEU A 42 -6.23 -12.48 4.39
N VAL A 43 -7.54 -12.19 4.40
CA VAL A 43 -8.52 -12.96 5.19
C VAL A 43 -8.62 -14.39 4.66
N ALA A 44 -8.67 -14.59 3.34
CA ALA A 44 -8.75 -15.91 2.72
C ALA A 44 -7.55 -16.78 3.11
N ARG A 45 -6.33 -16.23 3.06
CA ARG A 45 -5.11 -16.96 3.43
C ARG A 45 -5.07 -17.32 4.91
N ALA A 46 -5.45 -16.39 5.78
CA ALA A 46 -5.40 -16.60 7.22
C ALA A 46 -6.47 -17.59 7.73
N THR A 47 -7.56 -17.78 6.97
CA THR A 47 -8.71 -18.60 7.39
C THR A 47 -8.93 -19.85 6.54
N GLY A 48 -8.14 -20.04 5.48
CA GLY A 48 -8.34 -21.12 4.51
C GLY A 48 -9.49 -20.87 3.52
N GLY A 49 -10.14 -19.70 3.55
CA GLY A 49 -11.07 -19.24 2.52
C GLY A 49 -12.40 -20.00 2.43
N ALA A 50 -12.80 -20.69 3.49
CA ALA A 50 -14.02 -21.51 3.49
C ALA A 50 -15.31 -20.76 3.89
N ASP A 51 -15.21 -19.65 4.63
CA ASP A 51 -16.35 -18.86 5.12
C ASP A 51 -16.69 -17.75 4.11
N GLU A 52 -17.65 -18.02 3.22
CA GLU A 52 -18.07 -17.08 2.15
C GLU A 52 -18.55 -15.73 2.69
N GLU A 53 -19.30 -15.72 3.79
CA GLU A 53 -19.84 -14.49 4.37
C GLU A 53 -18.73 -13.64 5.02
N LEU A 54 -17.71 -14.26 5.64
CA LEU A 54 -16.53 -13.54 6.15
C LEU A 54 -15.74 -12.91 5.00
N LEU A 55 -15.51 -13.66 3.92
CA LEU A 55 -14.82 -13.17 2.73
C LEU A 55 -15.60 -12.05 2.04
N THR A 56 -16.92 -12.18 1.98
CA THR A 56 -17.82 -11.14 1.46
C THR A 56 -17.75 -9.88 2.31
N ALA A 57 -17.77 -10.00 3.65
CA ALA A 57 -17.61 -8.87 4.55
C ALA A 57 -16.23 -8.21 4.42
N ALA A 58 -15.17 -8.97 4.16
CA ALA A 58 -13.84 -8.44 3.91
C ALA A 58 -13.79 -7.54 2.64
N LEU A 59 -14.46 -7.95 1.56
CA LEU A 59 -14.62 -7.12 0.35
C LEU A 59 -15.47 -5.86 0.57
N LEU A 60 -16.40 -5.90 1.51
CA LEU A 60 -17.41 -4.86 1.71
C LEU A 60 -17.14 -3.99 2.94
N HIS A 61 -16.03 -4.19 3.65
CA HIS A 61 -15.82 -3.63 5.00
C HIS A 61 -15.89 -2.10 5.09
N ASP A 62 -15.56 -1.39 4.01
CA ASP A 62 -15.57 0.07 3.95
C ASP A 62 -16.82 0.67 3.28
N VAL A 63 -17.70 -0.15 2.69
CA VAL A 63 -18.80 0.41 1.86
C VAL A 63 -19.75 1.26 2.69
N VAL A 64 -20.00 0.90 3.95
CA VAL A 64 -20.86 1.67 4.85
C VAL A 64 -20.15 2.89 5.43
N GLU A 65 -18.83 2.85 5.60
CA GLU A 65 -18.05 3.97 6.17
C GLU A 65 -17.81 5.07 5.14
N ASP A 66 -17.45 4.69 3.91
CA ASP A 66 -16.92 5.60 2.89
C ASP A 66 -17.90 5.93 1.76
N THR A 67 -19.07 5.30 1.72
CA THR A 67 -20.07 5.49 0.65
C THR A 67 -21.48 5.71 1.22
N PRO A 68 -22.46 6.13 0.39
CA PRO A 68 -23.85 6.31 0.85
C PRO A 68 -24.60 5.01 1.21
N VAL A 69 -24.00 3.83 0.99
CA VAL A 69 -24.63 2.53 1.24
C VAL A 69 -24.94 2.36 2.74
N THR A 70 -26.15 1.92 3.06
CA THR A 70 -26.54 1.65 4.46
C THR A 70 -26.36 0.19 4.88
N ALA A 71 -26.33 -0.05 6.19
CA ALA A 71 -26.26 -1.41 6.73
C ALA A 71 -27.50 -2.24 6.36
N GLU A 72 -28.69 -1.61 6.26
CA GLU A 72 -29.94 -2.26 5.85
C GLU A 72 -29.90 -2.69 4.39
N GLU A 73 -29.39 -1.83 3.50
CA GLU A 73 -29.18 -2.18 2.08
C GLU A 73 -28.21 -3.34 1.95
N LEU A 74 -27.13 -3.32 2.74
CA LEU A 74 -26.14 -4.38 2.76
C LEU A 74 -26.72 -5.71 3.29
N ALA A 75 -27.56 -5.67 4.32
CA ALA A 75 -28.24 -6.85 4.88
C ALA A 75 -29.22 -7.46 3.88
N ALA A 76 -29.99 -6.62 3.16
CA ALA A 76 -30.91 -7.06 2.13
C ALA A 76 -30.18 -7.72 0.95
N ALA A 77 -29.01 -7.21 0.58
CA ALA A 77 -28.23 -7.76 -0.52
C ALA A 77 -27.46 -9.02 -0.10
N PHE A 78 -26.69 -8.99 0.98
CA PHE A 78 -25.66 -9.99 1.32
C PHE A 78 -25.93 -10.77 2.62
N GLY A 79 -27.01 -10.45 3.34
CA GLY A 79 -27.40 -11.13 4.56
C GLY A 79 -26.91 -10.44 5.84
N GLU A 80 -27.60 -10.76 6.94
CA GLU A 80 -27.42 -10.15 8.25
C GLU A 80 -26.01 -10.33 8.84
N ARG A 81 -25.37 -11.48 8.59
CA ARG A 81 -24.03 -11.72 9.14
C ARG A 81 -22.99 -10.84 8.47
N VAL A 82 -23.06 -10.67 7.14
CA VAL A 82 -22.18 -9.77 6.39
C VAL A 82 -22.37 -8.34 6.89
N ALA A 83 -23.62 -7.86 6.92
CA ALA A 83 -23.92 -6.49 7.34
C ALA A 83 -23.43 -6.19 8.76
N ARG A 84 -23.56 -7.15 9.68
CA ARG A 84 -23.05 -7.04 11.04
C ARG A 84 -21.53 -6.91 11.09
N ILE A 85 -20.79 -7.78 10.38
CA ILE A 85 -19.32 -7.72 10.36
C ILE A 85 -18.84 -6.39 9.78
N VAL A 86 -19.49 -5.90 8.73
CA VAL A 86 -19.17 -4.59 8.12
C VAL A 86 -19.45 -3.46 9.10
N THR A 87 -20.64 -3.43 9.70
CA THR A 87 -21.04 -2.41 10.68
C THR A 87 -20.11 -2.39 11.90
N GLU A 88 -19.68 -3.56 12.39
CA GLU A 88 -18.69 -3.65 13.45
C GLU A 88 -17.35 -3.01 13.05
N ASN A 89 -17.03 -2.89 11.76
CA ASN A 89 -15.78 -2.34 11.27
C ASN A 89 -15.86 -0.89 10.78
N SER A 90 -17.07 -0.32 10.72
CA SER A 90 -17.32 1.06 10.32
C SER A 90 -17.26 2.02 11.51
N ASP A 91 -16.51 3.12 11.36
CA ASP A 91 -16.45 4.19 12.34
C ASP A 91 -17.58 5.21 12.15
N ASP A 92 -17.97 5.87 13.25
CA ASP A 92 -18.84 7.05 13.19
C ASP A 92 -18.04 8.27 12.73
N MET A 93 -18.19 8.59 11.44
CA MET A 93 -17.47 9.68 10.78
C MET A 93 -17.89 11.08 11.22
N THR A 94 -18.95 11.23 12.03
CA THR A 94 -19.36 12.51 12.64
C THR A 94 -18.46 12.94 13.80
N LEU A 95 -17.73 11.99 14.40
CA LEU A 95 -16.86 12.23 15.55
C LEU A 95 -15.49 12.78 15.12
N PRO A 96 -14.81 13.58 15.97
CA PRO A 96 -13.43 13.99 15.74
C PRO A 96 -12.48 12.79 15.60
N LYS A 97 -11.42 12.93 14.80
CA LYS A 97 -10.48 11.84 14.49
C LYS A 97 -9.89 11.16 15.73
N ASP A 98 -9.52 11.93 16.75
CA ASP A 98 -8.94 11.39 17.99
C ASP A 98 -9.98 10.64 18.83
N GLU A 99 -11.25 11.06 18.78
CA GLU A 99 -12.37 10.35 19.42
C GLU A 99 -12.64 9.03 18.69
N ARG A 100 -12.68 9.04 17.35
CA ARG A 100 -12.82 7.81 16.55
C ARG A 100 -11.72 6.81 16.88
N ARG A 101 -10.46 7.26 16.91
CA ARG A 101 -9.33 6.42 17.31
C ARG A 101 -9.50 5.81 18.69
N ARG A 102 -9.89 6.61 19.71
CA ARG A 102 -10.09 6.12 21.08
C ARG A 102 -11.23 5.10 21.16
N ARG A 103 -12.37 5.37 20.51
CA ARG A 103 -13.52 4.44 20.46
C ARG A 103 -13.19 3.15 19.74
N ARG A 104 -12.45 3.23 18.63
CA ARG A 104 -12.05 2.06 17.84
C ARG A 104 -11.22 1.09 18.67
N ILE A 105 -10.20 1.60 19.38
CA ILE A 105 -9.36 0.79 20.29
C ILE A 105 -10.22 0.17 21.40
N ALA A 106 -11.05 0.98 22.07
CA ALA A 106 -11.91 0.51 23.15
C ALA A 106 -12.94 -0.55 22.70
N ALA A 107 -13.38 -0.48 21.45
CA ALA A 107 -14.34 -1.43 20.89
C ALA A 107 -13.70 -2.77 20.46
N MET A 108 -12.39 -2.83 20.20
CA MET A 108 -11.76 -4.05 19.68
C MET A 108 -11.98 -5.31 20.51
N PRO A 109 -11.84 -5.32 21.85
CA PRO A 109 -12.14 -6.51 22.66
C PRO A 109 -13.58 -7.03 22.53
N HIS A 110 -14.50 -6.16 22.11
CA HIS A 110 -15.93 -6.45 22.04
C HIS A 110 -16.40 -6.85 20.63
N LYS A 111 -15.54 -6.73 19.62
CA LYS A 111 -15.86 -7.15 18.26
C LYS A 111 -15.91 -8.68 18.14
N SER A 112 -16.78 -9.16 17.28
CA SER A 112 -16.83 -10.56 16.87
C SER A 112 -15.49 -11.02 16.31
N VAL A 113 -15.18 -12.31 16.43
CA VAL A 113 -13.93 -12.89 15.89
C VAL A 113 -13.78 -12.56 14.40
N ALA A 114 -14.87 -12.66 13.63
CA ALA A 114 -14.92 -12.30 12.22
C ALA A 114 -14.55 -10.83 11.98
N ALA A 115 -15.15 -9.90 12.72
CA ALA A 115 -14.85 -8.48 12.59
C ALA A 115 -13.40 -8.15 12.97
N ARG A 116 -12.85 -8.80 14.00
CA ARG A 116 -11.44 -8.63 14.39
C ARG A 116 -10.47 -9.13 13.31
N ILE A 117 -10.75 -10.27 12.67
CA ILE A 117 -9.96 -10.77 11.53
C ILE A 117 -9.95 -9.76 10.38
N VAL A 118 -11.13 -9.25 10.00
CA VAL A 118 -11.25 -8.24 8.93
C VAL A 118 -10.49 -6.96 9.31
N LYS A 119 -10.64 -6.47 10.55
CA LYS A 119 -9.91 -5.27 11.00
C LYS A 119 -8.40 -5.46 10.96
N THR A 120 -7.89 -6.63 11.35
CA THR A 120 -6.45 -6.92 11.26
C THR A 120 -5.98 -6.90 9.81
N ALA A 121 -6.74 -7.50 8.88
CA ALA A 121 -6.43 -7.45 7.44
C ALA A 121 -6.44 -6.02 6.87
N ASP A 122 -7.45 -5.22 7.21
CA ASP A 122 -7.56 -3.78 6.88
C ASP A 122 -6.29 -3.04 7.33
N VAL A 123 -5.91 -3.19 8.60
CA VAL A 123 -4.71 -2.55 9.16
C VAL A 123 -3.43 -2.99 8.45
N ILE A 124 -3.26 -4.27 8.11
CA ILE A 124 -2.11 -4.78 7.34
C ILE A 124 -2.03 -4.08 5.98
N SER A 125 -3.13 -4.07 5.22
CA SER A 125 -3.17 -3.44 3.88
C SER A 125 -2.84 -1.94 3.96
N ASN A 126 -3.35 -1.26 4.98
CA ASN A 126 -3.08 0.16 5.19
C ASN A 126 -1.65 0.45 5.63
N LEU A 127 -1.03 -0.41 6.45
CA LEU A 127 0.38 -0.31 6.81
C LEU A 127 1.30 -0.52 5.60
N ARG A 128 1.04 -1.55 4.78
CA ARG A 128 1.80 -1.79 3.54
C ARG A 128 1.74 -0.61 2.59
N ALA A 129 0.53 -0.07 2.37
CA ALA A 129 0.34 1.10 1.52
C ALA A 129 1.09 2.33 2.06
N THR A 130 1.03 2.58 3.38
CA THR A 130 1.70 3.72 4.01
C THR A 130 3.23 3.57 4.05
N ALA A 131 3.74 2.34 4.16
CA ALA A 131 5.17 2.07 4.09
C ALA A 131 5.71 2.29 2.67
N ALA A 132 5.00 1.80 1.65
CA ALA A 132 5.44 1.91 0.25
C ALA A 132 5.22 3.30 -0.37
N SER A 133 4.07 3.91 -0.11
CA SER A 133 3.68 5.22 -0.64
C SER A 133 2.95 6.02 0.44
N PRO A 134 3.68 6.62 1.40
CA PRO A 134 3.06 7.41 2.45
C PRO A 134 2.27 8.58 1.84
N PRO A 135 1.20 9.04 2.50
CA PRO A 135 0.51 10.25 2.04
C PRO A 135 1.46 11.46 2.02
N ALA A 136 1.25 12.36 1.06
CA ALA A 136 2.09 13.53 0.88
C ALA A 136 2.22 14.35 2.18
N GLY A 137 3.45 14.78 2.48
CA GLY A 137 3.75 15.60 3.67
C GLY A 137 3.78 14.84 5.00
N TRP A 138 3.67 13.51 5.01
CA TRP A 138 3.86 12.74 6.24
C TRP A 138 5.33 12.61 6.62
N ALA A 139 5.74 13.38 7.62
CA ALA A 139 7.06 13.25 8.25
C ALA A 139 7.23 11.87 8.94
N MET A 140 8.48 11.51 9.21
CA MET A 140 8.88 10.26 9.86
C MET A 140 8.09 10.00 11.14
N GLU A 141 8.02 11.00 12.01
CA GLU A 141 7.37 10.94 13.32
C GLU A 141 5.89 10.63 13.19
N ARG A 142 5.23 11.20 12.17
CA ARG A 142 3.83 10.94 11.87
C ARG A 142 3.60 9.52 11.36
N ARG A 143 4.50 8.99 10.54
CA ARG A 143 4.45 7.60 10.05
C ARG A 143 4.64 6.61 11.20
N LEU A 144 5.63 6.84 12.07
CA LEU A 144 5.86 6.03 13.27
C LEU A 144 4.68 6.13 14.26
N GLY A 145 4.11 7.32 14.45
CA GLY A 145 2.92 7.49 15.28
C GLY A 145 1.68 6.78 14.73
N TYR A 146 1.53 6.74 13.40
CA TYR A 146 0.47 5.95 12.75
C TYR A 146 0.68 4.45 12.97
N LEU A 147 1.90 3.95 12.78
CA LEU A 147 2.25 2.55 13.06
C LEU A 147 1.96 2.17 14.51
N GLU A 148 2.35 3.01 15.46
CA GLU A 148 2.08 2.79 16.88
C GLU A 148 0.57 2.77 17.17
N GLY A 149 -0.21 3.63 16.52
CA GLY A 149 -1.67 3.57 16.57
C GLY A 149 -2.26 2.26 16.04
N CYS A 150 -1.64 1.67 15.00
CA CYS A 150 -2.04 0.37 14.48
C CYS A 150 -1.72 -0.76 15.48
N ARG A 151 -0.54 -0.74 16.11
CA ARG A 151 -0.17 -1.70 17.18
C ARG A 151 -1.17 -1.67 18.32
N GLN A 152 -1.45 -0.49 18.87
CA GLN A 152 -2.41 -0.32 19.96
C GLN A 152 -3.80 -0.84 19.60
N LEU A 153 -4.23 -0.66 18.35
CA LEU A 153 -5.52 -1.17 17.88
C LEU A 153 -5.55 -2.70 17.83
N ILE A 154 -4.53 -3.33 17.23
CA ILE A 154 -4.48 -4.78 17.09
C ILE A 154 -4.24 -5.46 18.43
N ASP A 155 -3.37 -4.92 19.28
CA ASP A 155 -3.07 -5.44 20.61
C ASP A 155 -4.31 -5.44 21.53
N ALA A 156 -5.19 -4.44 21.39
CA ALA A 156 -6.46 -4.42 22.10
C ALA A 156 -7.43 -5.54 21.68
N GLY A 157 -7.23 -6.16 20.51
CA GLY A 157 -8.14 -7.11 19.91
C GLY A 157 -7.58 -8.51 19.66
N ARG A 158 -6.39 -8.87 20.15
CA ARG A 158 -5.74 -10.16 19.85
C ARG A 158 -6.55 -11.40 20.29
N GLY A 159 -6.14 -12.56 19.77
CA GLY A 159 -6.76 -13.86 20.05
C GLY A 159 -7.94 -14.19 19.12
N ALA A 160 -8.04 -13.51 17.97
CA ALA A 160 -9.04 -13.81 16.95
C ALA A 160 -8.53 -14.84 15.93
N ASN A 161 -7.30 -14.67 15.45
CA ASN A 161 -6.66 -15.61 14.52
C ASN A 161 -5.13 -15.43 14.56
N ALA A 162 -4.41 -16.48 14.98
CA ALA A 162 -2.96 -16.40 15.18
C ALA A 162 -2.18 -16.14 13.87
N ALA A 163 -2.66 -16.64 12.73
CA ALA A 163 -1.95 -16.50 11.46
C ALA A 163 -1.96 -15.04 10.97
N ILE A 164 -3.11 -14.36 11.02
CA ILE A 164 -3.18 -12.95 10.61
C ILE A 164 -2.54 -12.01 11.63
N GLU A 165 -2.57 -12.36 12.91
CA GLU A 165 -1.89 -11.60 13.97
C GLU A 165 -0.36 -11.68 13.81
N ALA A 166 0.19 -12.86 13.49
CA ALA A 166 1.61 -13.01 13.17
C ALA A 166 2.00 -12.21 11.91
N LEU A 167 1.16 -12.27 10.87
CA LEU A 167 1.39 -11.48 9.65
C LEU A 167 1.36 -9.96 9.92
N PHE A 168 0.48 -9.51 10.83
CA PHE A 168 0.49 -8.13 11.29
C PHE A 168 1.82 -7.78 11.98
N ASP A 169 2.31 -8.63 12.87
CA ASP A 169 3.57 -8.39 13.59
C ASP A 169 4.77 -8.28 12.65
N GLU A 170 4.85 -9.16 11.65
CA GLU A 170 5.86 -9.13 10.59
C GLU A 170 5.76 -7.84 9.76
N THR A 171 4.55 -7.51 9.30
CA THR A 171 4.28 -6.30 8.49
C THR A 171 4.60 -5.03 9.29
N ALA A 172 4.26 -4.98 10.57
CA ALA A 172 4.54 -3.84 11.44
C ALA A 172 6.05 -3.65 11.66
N ALA A 173 6.79 -4.75 11.85
CA ALA A 173 8.25 -4.70 11.97
C ALA A 173 8.92 -4.25 10.66
N GLU A 174 8.42 -4.71 9.51
CA GLU A 174 8.91 -4.28 8.21
C GLU A 174 8.58 -2.83 7.89
N ALA A 175 7.35 -2.39 8.18
CA ALA A 175 6.95 -1.01 8.03
C ALA A 175 7.83 -0.10 8.91
N GLU A 176 8.13 -0.50 10.15
CA GLU A 176 9.04 0.26 11.00
C GLU A 176 10.46 0.37 10.41
N ARG A 177 11.02 -0.75 9.93
CA ARG A 177 12.33 -0.75 9.27
C ARG A 177 12.33 0.15 8.05
N THR A 178 11.29 0.06 7.21
CA THR A 178 11.14 0.87 5.99
C THR A 178 11.01 2.35 6.32
N ILE A 179 10.13 2.68 7.28
CA ILE A 179 9.94 4.06 7.74
C ILE A 179 11.28 4.60 8.24
N ARG A 180 11.97 3.91 9.16
CA ARG A 180 13.27 4.37 9.68
C ARG A 180 14.38 4.41 8.63
N ALA A 181 14.36 3.52 7.64
CA ALA A 181 15.31 3.49 6.53
C ALA A 181 15.03 4.57 5.47
N ASP A 182 13.80 5.07 5.36
CA ASP A 182 13.47 6.27 4.56
C ASP A 182 14.12 7.56 5.13
N ALA A 183 14.90 7.45 6.22
CA ALA A 183 15.88 8.45 6.61
C ALA A 183 16.99 8.55 5.56
N ALA A 184 16.73 9.34 4.52
CA ALA A 184 17.69 9.82 3.52
C ALA A 184 18.53 8.70 2.86
N VAL A 185 18.06 8.20 1.72
CA VAL A 185 18.82 7.24 0.90
C VAL A 185 20.16 7.85 0.49
N ASP A 186 21.28 7.29 0.95
CA ASP A 186 22.59 7.65 0.42
C ASP A 186 22.76 7.04 -0.98
N VAL A 187 22.51 7.86 -1.99
CA VAL A 187 22.70 7.50 -3.39
C VAL A 187 24.18 7.61 -3.77
N GLY A 188 25.03 8.07 -2.85
CA GLY A 188 26.47 8.34 -2.94
C GLY A 188 27.37 7.11 -3.00
N GLY A 189 26.83 5.92 -2.70
CA GLY A 189 27.56 4.64 -2.83
C GLY A 189 28.21 4.14 -1.55
N ALA A 190 27.90 4.72 -0.39
CA ALA A 190 28.17 4.07 0.90
C ALA A 190 26.96 3.19 1.28
N GLU A 191 27.22 1.90 1.44
CA GLU A 191 26.35 0.84 1.98
C GLU A 191 24.87 1.21 2.18
N GLY A 192 24.08 1.03 1.12
CA GLY A 192 22.62 1.15 1.20
C GLY A 192 22.02 0.00 2.01
N VAL A 193 21.21 0.35 3.02
CA VAL A 193 20.38 -0.58 3.79
C VAL A 193 19.54 -1.40 2.81
N ALA A 194 19.69 -2.73 2.84
CA ALA A 194 18.88 -3.64 2.06
C ALA A 194 17.39 -3.43 2.45
N ARG A 195 16.57 -3.02 1.49
CA ARG A 195 15.12 -2.99 1.68
C ARG A 195 14.57 -4.39 1.41
N HIS A 196 13.66 -4.81 2.30
CA HIS A 196 12.81 -5.95 2.01
C HIS A 196 11.73 -5.44 1.05
N LEU A 197 11.67 -6.05 -0.13
CA LEU A 197 10.63 -5.75 -1.11
C LEU A 197 9.65 -6.91 -1.03
N ASP A 198 8.44 -6.63 -0.52
CA ASP A 198 7.34 -7.59 -0.43
C ASP A 198 7.17 -8.37 -1.75
N SER A 199 7.38 -9.69 -1.69
CA SER A 199 6.92 -10.65 -2.69
C SER A 199 5.84 -11.53 -2.07
N VAL A 200 4.64 -10.98 -1.90
CA VAL A 200 3.48 -11.75 -1.42
C VAL A 200 2.42 -11.70 -2.52
N ILE A 201 2.38 -12.79 -3.30
CA ILE A 201 1.55 -13.11 -4.47
C ILE A 201 1.52 -12.01 -5.52
N GLY A 202 2.56 -11.97 -6.33
CA GLY A 202 2.68 -11.03 -7.43
C GLY A 202 4.13 -10.92 -7.88
N GLN A 203 4.30 -10.39 -9.09
CA GLN A 203 5.60 -10.18 -9.73
C GLN A 203 6.55 -9.36 -8.84
N ALA A 204 7.86 -9.57 -9.00
CA ALA A 204 8.86 -8.85 -8.22
C ALA A 204 8.67 -7.32 -8.29
N VAL A 205 8.93 -6.62 -7.19
CA VAL A 205 8.87 -5.16 -7.15
C VAL A 205 10.27 -4.59 -7.34
N HIS A 206 10.41 -3.61 -8.23
CA HIS A 206 11.63 -2.85 -8.44
C HIS A 206 11.39 -1.38 -8.16
N LEU A 207 12.38 -0.73 -7.54
CA LEU A 207 12.37 0.70 -7.30
C LEU A 207 13.38 1.38 -8.24
N VAL A 208 12.95 2.45 -8.90
CA VAL A 208 13.75 3.24 -9.83
C VAL A 208 13.85 4.67 -9.30
N TYR A 209 15.07 5.12 -9.02
CA TYR A 209 15.39 6.42 -8.46
C TYR A 209 15.90 7.31 -9.58
N LEU A 210 15.10 8.29 -9.99
CA LEU A 210 15.52 9.32 -10.93
C LEU A 210 16.13 10.48 -10.12
N PRO A 211 17.47 10.61 -10.08
CA PRO A 211 18.11 11.63 -9.29
C PRO A 211 17.89 13.02 -9.90
N ASN A 212 18.06 14.05 -9.07
CA ASN A 212 18.08 15.44 -9.49
C ASN A 212 19.52 15.99 -9.39
N THR A 213 20.40 15.47 -10.24
CA THR A 213 21.83 15.81 -10.21
C THR A 213 22.08 17.30 -10.52
N LYS A 214 21.17 17.93 -11.26
CA LYS A 214 21.21 19.35 -11.63
C LYS A 214 20.68 20.31 -10.56
N ALA A 215 20.19 19.80 -9.43
CA ALA A 215 19.68 20.61 -8.31
C ALA A 215 18.60 21.65 -8.69
N ARG A 216 17.75 21.34 -9.67
CA ARG A 216 16.63 22.24 -10.06
C ARG A 216 15.33 21.82 -9.40
N ALA A 217 14.32 22.69 -9.39
CA ALA A 217 12.99 22.27 -8.96
C ALA A 217 12.45 21.13 -9.86
N ILE A 218 11.84 20.13 -9.24
CA ILE A 218 11.08 19.08 -9.94
C ILE A 218 9.67 19.63 -10.15
N THR A 219 9.21 19.63 -11.39
CA THR A 219 7.93 20.19 -11.82
C THR A 219 6.93 19.09 -12.16
N ASP A 220 5.64 19.42 -12.23
CA ASP A 220 4.60 18.46 -12.67
C ASP A 220 4.90 17.92 -14.07
N ALA A 221 5.47 18.74 -14.95
CA ALA A 221 5.91 18.30 -16.29
C ALA A 221 7.01 17.22 -16.24
N ASP A 222 7.86 17.22 -15.20
CA ASP A 222 8.85 16.16 -15.01
C ASP A 222 8.20 14.85 -14.57
N VAL A 223 7.17 14.94 -13.71
CA VAL A 223 6.37 13.79 -13.27
C VAL A 223 5.61 13.20 -14.45
N ASP A 224 4.90 14.03 -15.23
CA ASP A 224 4.14 13.61 -16.41
C ASP A 224 5.04 12.93 -17.43
N ARG A 225 6.22 13.52 -17.70
CA ARG A 225 7.21 12.93 -18.62
C ARG A 225 7.74 11.59 -18.12
N LEU A 226 7.91 11.45 -16.80
CA LEU A 226 8.36 10.19 -16.20
C LEU A 226 7.27 9.12 -16.32
N CYS A 227 6.03 9.47 -15.97
CA CYS A 227 4.86 8.62 -16.14
C CYS A 227 4.67 8.17 -17.59
N GLU A 228 4.80 9.08 -18.57
CA GLU A 228 4.70 8.74 -19.99
C GLU A 228 5.82 7.78 -20.43
N THR A 229 7.05 8.00 -19.94
CA THR A 229 8.20 7.15 -20.31
C THR A 229 8.04 5.74 -19.74
N ILE A 230 7.59 5.62 -18.49
CA ILE A 230 7.45 4.34 -17.79
C ILE A 230 6.24 3.55 -18.30
N SER A 231 5.08 4.22 -18.47
CA SER A 231 3.80 3.57 -18.81
C SER A 231 3.83 2.80 -20.14
N ARG A 232 4.75 3.13 -21.05
CA ARG A 232 4.97 2.39 -22.31
C ARG A 232 5.31 0.92 -22.10
N ASN A 233 6.09 0.62 -21.06
CA ASN A 233 6.54 -0.74 -20.75
C ASN A 233 5.95 -1.27 -19.43
N PHE A 234 5.57 -0.36 -18.53
CA PHE A 234 5.07 -0.68 -17.19
C PHE A 234 3.84 0.18 -16.87
N PRO A 235 2.67 -0.13 -17.47
CA PRO A 235 1.46 0.67 -17.32
C PRO A 235 0.92 0.72 -15.89
N SER A 236 1.28 -0.26 -15.05
CA SER A 236 0.91 -0.32 -13.63
C SER A 236 1.93 0.31 -12.69
N ALA A 237 2.97 0.96 -13.22
CA ALA A 237 3.97 1.60 -12.38
C ALA A 237 3.42 2.85 -11.69
N THR A 238 3.92 3.12 -10.49
CA THR A 238 3.55 4.31 -9.73
C THR A 238 4.77 5.21 -9.55
N VAL A 239 4.56 6.53 -9.53
CA VAL A 239 5.61 7.55 -9.40
C VAL A 239 5.30 8.44 -8.20
N GLN A 240 6.32 8.77 -7.40
CA GLN A 240 6.20 9.68 -6.26
C GLN A 240 7.43 10.56 -6.09
N HIS A 241 7.25 11.70 -5.43
CA HIS A 241 8.37 12.52 -4.94
C HIS A 241 9.02 11.84 -3.73
N ALA A 242 10.35 11.89 -3.67
CA ALA A 242 11.13 11.45 -2.52
C ALA A 242 12.34 12.38 -2.31
N GLU A 243 13.11 12.14 -1.25
CA GLU A 243 14.38 12.83 -1.01
C GLU A 243 15.50 11.82 -0.85
N ALA A 244 16.68 12.16 -1.36
CA ALA A 244 17.85 11.31 -1.29
C ALA A 244 19.12 12.16 -1.11
N ILE A 245 20.16 11.58 -0.51
CA ILE A 245 21.47 12.21 -0.35
C ILE A 245 22.30 11.97 -1.60
N PHE A 246 22.79 13.06 -2.19
CA PHE A 246 23.69 13.06 -3.32
C PHE A 246 24.86 14.01 -3.03
N ASP A 247 26.08 13.49 -3.10
CA ASP A 247 27.32 14.20 -2.75
C ASP A 247 27.23 14.91 -1.38
N GLY A 248 26.71 14.20 -0.36
CA GLY A 248 26.54 14.72 0.99
C GLY A 248 25.39 15.75 1.17
N SER A 249 24.65 16.07 0.11
CA SER A 249 23.53 17.01 0.15
C SER A 249 22.19 16.31 -0.08
N ARG A 250 21.19 16.60 0.74
CA ARG A 250 19.82 16.09 0.57
C ARG A 250 19.16 16.82 -0.62
N ARG A 251 18.61 16.06 -1.57
CA ARG A 251 17.99 16.57 -2.80
C ARG A 251 16.66 15.88 -3.07
N PRO A 252 15.67 16.58 -3.64
CA PRO A 252 14.43 15.94 -4.09
C PRO A 252 14.72 15.06 -5.31
N ILE A 253 14.05 13.91 -5.39
CA ILE A 253 14.14 12.96 -6.49
C ILE A 253 12.73 12.50 -6.89
N LEU A 254 12.62 11.83 -8.05
CA LEU A 254 11.44 11.04 -8.39
C LEU A 254 11.72 9.55 -8.18
N LEU A 255 10.80 8.86 -7.52
CA LEU A 255 10.86 7.43 -7.26
C LEU A 255 9.72 6.75 -8.00
N ALA A 256 10.06 5.79 -8.86
CA ALA A 256 9.09 4.92 -9.50
C ALA A 256 9.11 3.52 -8.90
N ARG A 257 7.92 2.93 -8.71
CA ARG A 257 7.74 1.56 -8.26
C ARG A 257 7.15 0.75 -9.41
N ILE A 258 7.83 -0.33 -9.78
CA ILE A 258 7.51 -1.16 -10.94
C ILE A 258 7.32 -2.60 -10.47
N ARG A 259 6.25 -3.26 -10.91
CA ARG A 259 6.03 -4.69 -10.68
C ARG A 259 6.33 -5.44 -11.96
N THR A 260 7.34 -6.31 -11.95
CA THR A 260 7.76 -7.13 -13.09
C THR A 260 8.72 -8.21 -12.64
N ASP A 261 8.73 -9.37 -13.31
CA ASP A 261 9.73 -10.41 -13.08
C ASP A 261 11.01 -10.20 -13.91
N SER A 262 11.04 -9.17 -14.77
CA SER A 262 12.15 -8.87 -15.65
C SER A 262 13.01 -7.73 -15.12
N THR A 263 14.07 -8.08 -14.38
CA THR A 263 15.12 -7.14 -13.98
C THR A 263 15.73 -6.43 -15.20
N ASP A 264 15.95 -7.14 -16.30
CA ASP A 264 16.55 -6.59 -17.52
C ASP A 264 15.68 -5.47 -18.13
N ALA A 265 14.36 -5.63 -18.09
CA ALA A 265 13.44 -4.59 -18.56
C ALA A 265 13.52 -3.31 -17.69
N VAL A 266 13.76 -3.46 -16.38
CA VAL A 266 13.96 -2.33 -15.46
C VAL A 266 15.30 -1.64 -15.70
N VAL A 267 16.37 -2.41 -15.96
CA VAL A 267 17.69 -1.86 -16.34
C VAL A 267 17.58 -1.05 -17.63
N ALA A 268 16.93 -1.61 -18.67
CA ALA A 268 16.73 -0.94 -19.95
C ALA A 268 15.91 0.35 -19.82
N LEU A 269 14.91 0.37 -18.93
CA LEU A 269 14.19 1.60 -18.59
C LEU A 269 15.12 2.62 -17.93
N ALA A 270 15.94 2.21 -16.96
CA ALA A 270 16.84 3.11 -16.24
C ALA A 270 17.88 3.76 -17.18
N GLN A 271 18.44 2.99 -18.12
CA GLN A 271 19.33 3.53 -19.17
C GLN A 271 18.61 4.58 -20.03
N ARG A 272 17.36 4.29 -20.44
CA ARG A 272 16.54 5.24 -21.21
C ARG A 272 16.23 6.50 -20.41
N LEU A 273 15.95 6.38 -19.12
CA LEU A 273 15.68 7.51 -18.25
C LEU A 273 16.92 8.41 -18.08
N CYS A 274 18.14 7.85 -18.08
CA CYS A 274 19.36 8.65 -18.12
C CYS A 274 19.37 9.60 -19.33
N LEU A 275 19.04 9.07 -20.51
CA LEU A 275 18.98 9.85 -21.75
C LEU A 275 17.82 10.86 -21.77
N VAL A 276 16.62 10.43 -21.40
CA VAL A 276 15.41 11.28 -21.43
C VAL A 276 15.54 12.48 -20.49
N PHE A 277 16.07 12.26 -19.28
CA PHE A 277 16.16 13.28 -18.25
C PHE A 277 17.54 13.95 -18.14
N ASP A 278 18.45 13.62 -19.06
CA ASP A 278 19.84 14.10 -19.07
C ASP A 278 20.48 13.96 -17.67
N GLN A 279 20.39 12.74 -17.13
CA GLN A 279 20.97 12.34 -15.86
C GLN A 279 22.20 11.48 -16.12
N ARG A 280 23.25 11.71 -15.32
CA ARG A 280 24.47 10.89 -15.36
C ARG A 280 24.18 9.41 -15.09
N PHE A 281 23.25 9.14 -14.18
CA PHE A 281 22.81 7.80 -13.84
C PHE A 281 21.37 7.82 -13.34
N VAL A 282 20.75 6.65 -13.32
CA VAL A 282 19.49 6.36 -12.65
C VAL A 282 19.75 5.21 -11.68
N GLY A 283 19.24 5.34 -10.46
CA GLY A 283 19.34 4.27 -9.48
C GLY A 283 18.26 3.22 -9.72
N ILE A 284 18.59 1.95 -9.53
CA ILE A 284 17.58 0.89 -9.44
C ILE A 284 17.86 0.00 -8.23
N GLU A 285 16.83 -0.71 -7.77
CA GLU A 285 16.95 -1.76 -6.79
C GLU A 285 16.74 -3.14 -7.41
N VAL A 286 17.74 -4.01 -7.27
CA VAL A 286 17.75 -5.39 -7.78
C VAL A 286 18.17 -6.32 -6.65
N GLY A 287 17.28 -7.25 -6.26
CA GLY A 287 17.58 -8.22 -5.20
C GLY A 287 17.94 -7.57 -3.86
N GLY A 288 17.27 -6.46 -3.51
CA GLY A 288 17.53 -5.70 -2.29
C GLY A 288 18.83 -4.89 -2.30
N ARG A 289 19.51 -4.78 -3.46
CA ARG A 289 20.72 -3.98 -3.63
C ARG A 289 20.46 -2.80 -4.55
N TYR A 290 20.94 -1.64 -4.13
CA TYR A 290 20.95 -0.45 -4.95
C TYR A 290 22.08 -0.53 -6.00
N ILE A 291 21.76 -0.23 -7.25
CA ILE A 291 22.70 -0.20 -8.37
C ILE A 291 22.52 1.11 -9.14
N ARG A 292 23.62 1.74 -9.54
CA ARG A 292 23.60 2.86 -10.48
C ARG A 292 23.66 2.33 -11.90
N VAL A 293 22.65 2.66 -12.69
CA VAL A 293 22.60 2.40 -14.13
C VAL A 293 22.97 3.69 -14.84
N TYR A 294 23.93 3.63 -15.74
CA TYR A 294 24.35 4.74 -16.58
C TYR A 294 23.70 4.60 -17.95
N ALA A 295 23.61 5.69 -18.72
CA ALA A 295 23.37 5.54 -20.16
C ALA A 295 24.51 4.69 -20.72
N ASP A 296 24.23 3.68 -21.55
CA ASP A 296 25.28 2.83 -22.12
C ASP A 296 26.36 3.68 -22.81
N ASP A 297 27.62 3.57 -22.36
CA ASP A 297 28.83 4.09 -23.03
C ASP A 297 29.19 3.20 -24.25
N THR A 298 28.20 2.88 -25.09
CA THR A 298 28.49 2.38 -26.46
C THR A 298 28.38 3.53 -27.45
N GLY A 299 29.36 4.43 -27.32
CA GLY A 299 29.75 5.44 -28.29
C GLY A 299 31.26 5.66 -28.20
#